data_AF-A0A534V4P4-F1
#
_entry.id   AF-A0A534V4P4-F1
#
_cell.length_a   1.000
_cell.length_b   1.000
_cell.length_c   1.000
_cell.angle_alpha   90.00
_cell.angle_beta   90.00
_cell.angle_gamma   90.00
#
_symmetry.space_group_name_H-M   'P 1'
#
loop_
_entity.id
_entity.type
_entity.pdbx_description
1 polymer ?
#
loop_
_entity_poly.entity_id
_entity_poly.type
_entity_poly.pdbx_seq_one_letter_code
_entity_poly.pdbx_strand_id
1 'polypeptide(L)'
;MAVRPSTLILSAVADTYVDASQPTVKRGTQTSLWADASPVKQAYLRFQVTGIGSLALQSAHLKLTASSVTAAPSPSGGALHTITDNTWSEATTTYNNRPAVDGPTLGTQGAVALRQVVDFDVSTAVRSDGTYNFGLV
;
A
#
# COMPACT_ATOMS: atom_id res chain seq x y z
N MET A 1 -20.14 -2.59 30.96
CA MET A 1 -19.04 -1.74 30.45
C MET A 1 -19.32 -1.45 28.99
N ALA A 2 -19.52 -0.19 28.61
CA ALA A 2 -19.75 0.16 27.20
C ALA A 2 -18.37 0.31 26.52
N VAL A 3 -18.06 -0.58 25.58
CA VAL A 3 -16.89 -0.43 24.72
C VAL A 3 -17.20 0.69 23.74
N ARG A 4 -16.40 1.77 23.74
CA ARG A 4 -16.57 2.89 22.81
C ARG A 4 -15.75 2.61 21.56
N PRO A 5 -16.30 2.84 20.36
CA PRO A 5 -15.51 2.73 19.14
C PRO A 5 -14.39 3.78 19.19
N SER A 6 -13.17 3.34 18.93
CA SER A 6 -11.99 4.19 18.74
C SER A 6 -11.53 4.06 17.29
N THR A 7 -11.02 5.17 16.73
CA THR A 7 -10.41 5.18 15.40
C THR A 7 -8.92 5.35 15.56
N LEU A 8 -8.16 4.43 14.98
CA LEU A 8 -6.71 4.48 14.92
C LEU A 8 -6.30 4.96 13.53
N ILE A 9 -5.43 5.98 13.48
CA ILE A 9 -4.85 6.49 12.23
C ILE A 9 -3.36 6.17 12.26
N LEU A 10 -2.90 5.42 11.27
CA LEU A 10 -1.51 4.98 11.14
C LEU A 10 -0.96 5.47 9.80
N SER A 11 0.26 6.00 9.83
CA SER A 11 1.04 6.26 8.62
C SER A 11 1.79 5.01 8.21
N ALA A 12 2.17 4.93 6.93
CA ALA A 12 3.12 3.93 6.49
C ALA A 12 4.45 4.14 7.24
N VAL A 13 5.06 3.04 7.68
CA VAL A 13 6.40 3.05 8.28
C VAL A 13 7.50 2.89 7.23
N ALA A 14 7.11 2.41 6.04
CA ALA A 14 7.98 2.33 4.88
C ALA A 14 7.14 2.36 3.61
N ASP A 15 7.56 3.11 2.61
CA ASP A 15 6.93 3.13 1.30
C ASP A 15 7.94 3.34 0.17
N THR A 16 7.75 2.65 -0.94
CA THR A 16 8.63 2.77 -2.11
C THR A 16 7.92 2.25 -3.34
N TYR A 17 8.44 2.55 -4.52
CA TYR A 17 8.00 1.89 -5.74
C TYR A 17 9.19 1.44 -6.56
N VAL A 18 8.95 0.46 -7.41
CA VAL A 18 9.95 -0.08 -8.32
C VAL A 18 9.56 0.20 -9.75
N ASP A 19 10.55 0.21 -10.62
CA ASP A 19 10.36 0.52 -12.03
C ASP A 19 11.17 -0.47 -12.88
N ALA A 20 10.48 -1.26 -13.70
CA ALA A 20 11.11 -2.23 -14.59
C ALA A 20 12.06 -1.57 -15.60
N SER A 21 11.80 -0.31 -15.98
CA SER A 21 12.68 0.42 -16.90
C SER A 21 13.98 0.89 -16.24
N GLN A 22 14.03 0.92 -14.91
CA GLN A 22 15.19 1.37 -14.12
C GLN A 22 15.46 0.40 -12.97
N PRO A 23 15.87 -0.85 -13.28
CA PRO A 23 15.69 -1.96 -12.36
C PRO A 23 16.61 -1.96 -11.12
N THR A 24 17.65 -1.13 -11.13
CA THR A 24 18.61 -0.94 -10.04
C THR A 24 18.38 0.34 -9.24
N VAL A 25 17.44 1.18 -9.66
CA VAL A 25 17.20 2.48 -9.02
C VAL A 25 16.34 2.29 -7.79
N LYS A 26 16.77 2.90 -6.68
CA LYS A 26 16.07 2.95 -5.40
C LYS A 26 15.21 4.20 -5.34
N ARG A 27 13.99 4.08 -4.82
CA ARG A 27 12.99 5.17 -4.79
C ARG A 27 12.41 5.48 -3.41
N GLY A 28 12.95 4.87 -2.35
CA GLY A 28 12.53 5.10 -0.96
C GLY A 28 12.83 6.48 -0.37
N THR A 29 13.00 7.50 -1.21
CA THR A 29 13.09 8.92 -0.81
C THR A 29 12.16 9.79 -1.65
N GLN A 30 11.44 9.20 -2.61
CA GLN A 30 10.50 9.93 -3.42
C GLN A 30 9.20 10.15 -2.67
N THR A 31 8.60 11.32 -2.89
CA THR A 31 7.32 11.72 -2.29
C THR A 31 6.11 11.26 -3.10
N SER A 32 6.33 10.41 -4.12
CA SER A 32 5.28 9.94 -5.02
C SER A 32 5.50 8.46 -5.32
N LEU A 33 4.39 7.71 -5.32
CA LEU A 33 4.35 6.30 -5.66
C LEU A 33 3.71 6.14 -7.04
N TRP A 34 4.20 5.14 -7.79
CA TRP A 34 3.70 4.83 -9.13
C TRP A 34 3.36 3.34 -9.22
N ALA A 35 2.23 3.05 -9.85
CA ALA A 35 1.80 1.71 -10.24
C ALA A 35 1.38 1.77 -11.71
N ASP A 36 1.95 0.90 -12.54
CA ASP A 36 1.75 0.86 -13.99
C ASP A 36 2.05 -0.54 -14.53
N ALA A 37 1.39 -0.95 -15.61
CA ALA A 37 1.63 -2.23 -16.26
C ALA A 37 2.71 -2.16 -17.36
N SER A 38 3.03 -0.97 -17.91
CA SER A 38 4.01 -0.81 -18.99
C SER A 38 4.68 0.57 -19.04
N PRO A 39 5.98 0.68 -18.70
CA PRO A 39 6.80 -0.35 -18.07
C PRO A 39 6.25 -0.70 -16.69
N VAL A 40 6.42 -1.94 -16.24
CA VAL A 40 5.87 -2.40 -14.97
C VAL A 40 6.43 -1.54 -13.82
N LYS A 41 5.52 -0.87 -13.08
CA LYS A 41 5.79 -0.15 -11.84
C LYS A 41 4.89 -0.73 -10.76
N GLN A 42 5.45 -0.96 -9.59
CA GLN A 42 4.71 -1.53 -8.47
C GLN A 42 5.07 -0.74 -7.22
N ALA A 43 4.06 -0.32 -6.45
CA ALA A 43 4.27 0.37 -5.19
C ALA A 43 4.16 -0.62 -4.02
N TYR A 44 4.95 -0.38 -3.00
CA TYR A 44 5.08 -1.20 -1.81
C TYR A 44 4.88 -0.32 -0.59
N LEU A 45 3.99 -0.72 0.32
CA LEU A 45 3.70 0.00 1.55
C LEU A 45 3.76 -0.94 2.74
N ARG A 46 4.31 -0.45 3.85
CA ARG A 46 4.35 -1.17 5.13
C ARG A 46 3.69 -0.36 6.21
N PHE A 47 2.88 -1.02 7.01
CA PHE A 47 2.25 -0.44 8.20
C PHE A 47 2.61 -1.28 9.42
N GLN A 48 2.90 -0.60 10.53
CA GLN A 48 2.90 -1.23 11.84
C GLN A 48 1.62 -0.83 12.57
N VAL A 49 0.76 -1.82 12.75
CA VAL A 49 -0.51 -1.68 13.46
C VAL A 49 -0.27 -1.99 14.93
N THR A 50 -0.53 -1.00 15.79
CA THR A 50 -0.43 -1.13 17.24
C THR A 50 -1.62 -0.43 17.90
N GLY A 51 -2.10 -0.98 19.01
CA GLY A 51 -3.20 -0.37 19.77
C GLY A 51 -4.58 -0.94 19.48
N ILE A 52 -4.70 -2.01 18.69
CA ILE A 52 -5.91 -2.84 18.64
C ILE A 52 -6.06 -3.60 19.97
N GLY A 53 -4.96 -4.14 20.51
CA GLY A 53 -4.99 -4.87 21.78
C GLY A 53 -6.01 -6.01 21.79
N SER A 54 -6.91 -6.01 22.78
CA SER A 54 -8.01 -6.99 22.89
C SER A 54 -9.34 -6.52 22.28
N LEU A 55 -9.34 -5.39 21.58
CA LEU A 55 -10.55 -4.86 20.93
C LEU A 55 -10.85 -5.66 19.66
N ALA A 56 -12.15 -5.86 19.38
CA ALA A 56 -12.58 -6.41 18.10
C ALA A 56 -12.46 -5.32 17.03
N LEU A 57 -11.71 -5.61 15.97
CA LEU A 57 -11.65 -4.74 14.81
C LEU A 57 -13.02 -4.71 14.11
N GLN A 58 -13.58 -3.52 13.93
CA GLN A 58 -14.82 -3.35 13.14
C GLN A 58 -14.53 -3.16 11.65
N SER A 59 -13.55 -2.32 11.32
CA SER A 59 -13.18 -1.99 9.95
C SER A 59 -11.75 -1.45 9.90
N ALA A 60 -11.00 -1.78 8.86
CA ALA A 60 -9.70 -1.21 8.54
C ALA A 60 -9.70 -0.79 7.07
N HIS A 61 -9.33 0.47 6.82
CA HIS A 61 -9.33 1.07 5.49
C HIS A 61 -7.95 1.64 5.18
N LEU A 62 -7.36 1.20 4.07
CA LEU A 62 -6.16 1.81 3.51
C LEU A 62 -6.59 2.91 2.54
N LYS A 63 -6.19 4.14 2.84
CA LYS A 63 -6.46 5.30 1.99
C LYS A 63 -5.21 5.72 1.24
N LEU A 64 -5.27 5.69 -0.08
CA LEU A 64 -4.25 6.21 -0.97
C LEU A 64 -4.80 7.44 -1.69
N THR A 65 -3.98 8.48 -1.86
CA THR A 65 -4.41 9.67 -2.61
C THR A 65 -3.69 9.69 -3.94
N ALA A 66 -4.43 9.68 -5.04
CA ALA A 66 -3.87 9.86 -6.36
C ALA A 66 -3.14 11.21 -6.41
N SER A 67 -1.89 11.18 -6.90
CA SER A 67 -1.02 12.36 -6.88
C SER A 67 -1.66 13.55 -7.61
N SER A 68 -1.20 14.75 -7.27
CA SER A 68 -1.64 16.00 -7.92
C SER A 68 -0.90 16.28 -9.24
N VAL A 69 0.06 15.43 -9.62
CA VAL A 69 0.77 15.54 -10.89
C VAL A 69 -0.13 15.18 -12.06
N THR A 70 0.00 15.87 -13.19
CA THR A 70 -0.88 15.72 -14.36
C THR A 70 -0.90 14.32 -14.98
N ALA A 71 0.11 13.49 -14.68
CA ALA A 71 0.19 12.09 -15.09
C ALA A 71 -0.48 11.10 -14.13
N ALA A 72 -1.07 11.56 -13.03
CA ALA A 72 -1.77 10.71 -12.07
C ALA A 72 -3.18 10.24 -12.45
N PRO A 73 -3.96 10.87 -13.35
CA PRO A 73 -5.22 10.27 -13.80
C PRO A 73 -4.90 9.00 -14.58
N SER A 74 -5.55 7.90 -14.18
CA SER A 74 -5.38 6.60 -14.82
C SER A 74 -6.73 5.94 -15.02
N PRO A 75 -6.96 5.20 -16.13
CA PRO A 75 -8.15 4.38 -16.29
C PRO A 75 -8.20 3.20 -15.30
N SER A 76 -7.09 2.90 -14.61
CA SER A 76 -6.99 1.87 -13.57
C SER A 76 -6.22 2.40 -12.35
N GLY A 77 -6.85 2.42 -11.19
CA GLY A 77 -6.25 2.76 -9.90
C GLY A 77 -5.41 1.63 -9.30
N GLY A 78 -5.32 0.50 -9.99
CA GLY A 78 -4.53 -0.66 -9.61
C GLY A 78 -5.29 -1.64 -8.70
N ALA A 79 -4.60 -2.73 -8.40
CA ALA A 79 -5.04 -3.76 -7.47
C ALA A 79 -4.16 -3.73 -6.21
N LEU A 80 -4.79 -3.70 -5.04
CA LEU A 80 -4.09 -3.80 -3.77
C LEU A 80 -4.02 -5.26 -3.33
N HIS A 81 -2.82 -5.73 -3.04
CA HIS A 81 -2.54 -7.09 -2.61
C HIS A 81 -1.79 -7.09 -1.28
N THR A 82 -1.93 -8.15 -0.49
CA THR A 82 -1.01 -8.39 0.64
C THR A 82 0.31 -8.99 0.14
N ILE A 83 1.39 -8.75 0.89
CA ILE A 83 2.70 -9.33 0.66
C ILE A 83 3.08 -10.14 1.89
N THR A 84 3.50 -11.39 1.70
CA THR A 84 3.93 -12.24 2.83
C THR A 84 5.35 -11.94 3.30
N ASP A 85 6.19 -11.42 2.40
CA ASP A 85 7.57 -11.03 2.71
C ASP A 85 7.62 -9.74 3.54
N ASN A 86 8.12 -9.87 4.78
CA ASN A 86 8.32 -8.77 5.73
C ASN A 86 9.79 -8.27 5.79
N THR A 87 10.68 -8.79 4.95
CA THR A 87 12.13 -8.55 5.03
C THR A 87 12.62 -7.40 4.14
N TRP A 88 11.79 -6.90 3.22
CA TRP A 88 12.18 -5.80 2.34
C TRP A 88 12.47 -4.52 3.13
N SER A 89 13.20 -3.58 2.53
CA SER A 89 13.53 -2.29 3.12
C SER A 89 13.42 -1.20 2.08
N GLU A 90 12.72 -0.12 2.43
CA GLU A 90 12.55 1.06 1.58
C GLU A 90 13.88 1.58 0.99
N ALA A 91 14.96 1.52 1.78
CA ALA A 91 16.28 2.01 1.38
C ALA A 91 17.04 1.07 0.43
N THR A 92 16.62 -0.19 0.28
CA THR A 92 17.33 -1.19 -0.53
C THR A 92 16.49 -1.80 -1.64
N THR A 93 15.17 -1.67 -1.58
CA THR A 93 14.25 -2.17 -2.60
C THR A 93 14.46 -1.46 -3.93
N THR A 94 14.59 -2.27 -4.96
CA THR A 94 14.77 -1.99 -6.39
C THR A 94 13.91 -2.99 -7.15
N TYR A 95 13.73 -2.84 -8.46
CA TYR A 95 12.99 -3.83 -9.23
C TYR A 95 13.61 -5.23 -9.11
N ASN A 96 14.94 -5.35 -9.13
CA ASN A 96 15.62 -6.65 -9.13
C ASN A 96 15.49 -7.43 -7.83
N ASN A 97 15.34 -6.77 -6.68
CA ASN A 97 15.27 -7.39 -5.36
C ASN A 97 13.94 -7.15 -4.65
N ARG A 98 12.91 -6.73 -5.41
CA ARG A 98 11.58 -6.47 -4.87
C ARG A 98 10.95 -7.74 -4.31
N PRO A 99 10.19 -7.65 -3.22
CA PRO A 99 9.40 -8.79 -2.75
C PRO A 99 8.33 -9.14 -3.79
N ALA A 100 8.04 -10.43 -3.91
CA ALA A 100 6.94 -10.89 -4.75
C ALA A 100 5.61 -10.42 -4.14
N VAL A 101 4.69 -9.95 -5.00
CA VAL A 101 3.32 -9.65 -4.60
C VAL A 101 2.52 -10.95 -4.75
N ASP A 102 2.51 -11.74 -3.68
CA ASP A 102 2.07 -13.15 -3.68
C ASP A 102 0.75 -13.40 -2.94
N GLY A 103 0.27 -12.42 -2.19
CA GLY A 103 -0.93 -12.55 -1.38
C GLY A 103 -2.24 -12.19 -2.11
N PRO A 104 -3.38 -12.47 -1.46
CA PRO A 104 -4.71 -12.17 -2.00
C PRO A 104 -4.89 -10.69 -2.34
N THR A 105 -5.68 -10.43 -3.38
CA THR A 105 -6.20 -9.10 -3.70
C THR A 105 -7.22 -8.68 -2.65
N LEU A 106 -7.00 -7.52 -2.04
CA LEU A 106 -7.91 -6.91 -1.06
C LEU A 106 -8.94 -6.01 -1.75
N GLY A 107 -8.57 -5.40 -2.87
CA GLY A 107 -9.49 -4.62 -3.68
C GLY A 107 -8.86 -4.20 -5.01
N THR A 108 -9.70 -3.84 -5.95
CA THR A 108 -9.30 -3.25 -7.24
C THR A 108 -10.00 -1.93 -7.40
N GLN A 109 -9.34 -0.99 -8.06
CA GLN A 109 -9.88 0.35 -8.27
C GLN A 109 -9.89 0.65 -9.75
N GLY A 110 -11.05 1.12 -10.22
CA GLY A 110 -11.24 1.54 -11.60
C GLY A 110 -10.55 2.87 -11.88
N ALA A 111 -11.12 3.68 -12.77
CA ALA A 111 -10.52 4.96 -13.11
C ALA A 111 -10.34 5.87 -11.87
N VAL A 112 -9.15 6.45 -11.75
CA VAL A 112 -8.78 7.40 -10.70
C VAL A 112 -8.53 8.78 -11.30
N ALA A 113 -9.12 9.79 -10.69
CA ALA A 113 -8.91 11.19 -11.04
C ALA A 113 -7.80 11.83 -10.19
N LEU A 114 -7.34 13.02 -10.61
CA LEU A 114 -6.40 13.82 -9.83
C LEU A 114 -6.92 14.06 -8.42
N ARG A 115 -6.04 13.88 -7.42
CA ARG A 115 -6.34 14.10 -5.98
C ARG A 115 -7.48 13.24 -5.45
N GLN A 116 -7.91 12.22 -6.19
CA GLN A 116 -8.93 11.30 -5.72
C GLN A 116 -8.36 10.47 -4.57
N VAL A 117 -9.11 10.43 -3.47
CA VAL A 117 -8.84 9.49 -2.39
C VAL A 117 -9.43 8.15 -2.79
N VAL A 118 -8.57 7.15 -2.83
CA VAL A 118 -8.88 5.76 -3.11
C VAL A 118 -8.89 5.02 -1.78
N ASP A 119 -10.01 4.39 -1.48
CA ASP A 119 -10.21 3.63 -0.25
C ASP A 119 -10.24 2.13 -0.56
N PHE A 120 -9.37 1.39 0.11
CA PHE A 120 -9.33 -0.07 0.05
C PHE A 120 -9.73 -0.62 1.42
N ASP A 121 -10.76 -1.46 1.45
CA ASP A 121 -11.09 -2.23 2.64
C ASP A 121 -10.02 -3.31 2.85
N VAL A 122 -9.25 -3.17 3.93
CA VAL A 122 -8.20 -4.12 4.32
C VAL A 122 -8.58 -4.88 5.59
N SER A 123 -9.84 -4.83 6.00
CA SER A 123 -10.38 -5.50 7.19
C SER A 123 -10.22 -7.01 7.14
N THR A 124 -10.02 -7.61 5.97
CA THR A 124 -9.73 -9.05 5.81
C THR A 124 -8.28 -9.40 6.11
N ALA A 125 -7.35 -8.47 5.88
CA ALA A 125 -5.91 -8.66 6.12
C ALA A 125 -5.50 -8.18 7.51
N VAL A 126 -5.89 -6.97 7.89
CA VAL A 126 -5.57 -6.37 9.19
C VAL A 126 -6.61 -6.85 10.19
N ARG A 127 -6.20 -7.60 11.20
CA ARG A 127 -7.10 -8.16 12.23
C ARG A 127 -6.59 -7.96 13.65
N SER A 128 -5.30 -7.74 13.82
CA SER A 128 -4.63 -7.60 15.10
C SER A 128 -3.44 -6.65 14.96
N ASP A 129 -2.78 -6.36 16.08
CA ASP A 129 -1.50 -5.68 16.06
C ASP A 129 -0.46 -6.53 15.29
N GLY A 130 0.39 -5.87 14.51
CA GLY A 130 1.32 -6.56 13.61
C GLY A 130 1.90 -5.67 12.53
N THR A 131 2.83 -6.24 11.76
CA THR A 131 3.38 -5.60 10.55
C THR A 131 2.65 -6.13 9.32
N TYR A 132 2.13 -5.22 8.52
CA TYR A 132 1.39 -5.52 7.29
C TYR A 132 2.08 -4.89 6.09
N ASN A 133 2.28 -5.70 5.05
CA ASN A 133 2.88 -5.26 3.80
C ASN A 133 1.87 -5.38 2.67
N PHE A 134 1.79 -4.33 1.86
CA PHE A 134 0.87 -4.24 0.74
C PHE A 134 1.63 -3.90 -0.54
N GLY A 135 1.18 -4.48 -1.64
CA GLY A 135 1.63 -4.17 -2.99
C GLY A 135 0.48 -3.58 -3.80
N LEU A 136 0.74 -2.47 -4.49
CA LEU A 136 -0.17 -1.91 -5.49
C LEU A 136 0.42 -2.17 -6.88
N VAL A 137 -0.35 -2.86 -7.72
CA VAL A 137 0.03 -3.31 -9.07
C VAL A 137 -0.98 -2.90 -10.13
#